data_AF-A0A511YFZ8-F1
#
_entry.id   AF-A0A511YFZ8-F1
#
_cell.length_a   1.000
_cell.length_b   1.000
_cell.length_c   1.000
_cell.angle_alpha   90.00
_cell.angle_beta   90.00
_cell.angle_gamma   90.00
#
_symmetry.space_group_name_H-M   'P 1'
#
loop_
_entity.id
_entity.type
_entity.pdbx_description
1 polymer ?
#
loop_
_entity_poly.entity_id
_entity_poly.type
_entity_poly.pdbx_seq_one_letter_code
_entity_poly.pdbx_strand_id
1 'polypeptide(L)'
;MKNRILEVQNYFINKITACEFTVKEIIAGSDWTRIKVDVEGYSFNLSINPALTLICVHDDSFMVLEIPNDRLSNILQLIKSKEQEAKKQKIEKLKAELEKLQTA
;
A
#
# COMPACT_ATOMS: atom_id res chain seq x y z
N MET A 1 -5.80 3.52 30.26
CA MET A 1 -5.98 4.07 28.91
C MET A 1 -4.87 3.68 27.94
N LYS A 2 -3.57 3.80 28.29
CA LYS A 2 -2.45 3.42 27.39
C LYS A 2 -2.50 1.96 26.89
N ASN A 3 -2.86 0.99 27.74
CA ASN A 3 -2.92 -0.43 27.33
C ASN A 3 -3.99 -0.70 26.26
N ARG A 4 -5.15 -0.05 26.34
CA ARG A 4 -6.22 -0.22 25.34
C ARG A 4 -5.83 0.35 23.97
N ILE A 5 -5.05 1.43 23.93
CA ILE A 5 -4.57 2.02 22.66
C ILE A 5 -3.60 1.06 21.98
N LEU A 6 -2.66 0.47 22.74
CA LEU A 6 -1.71 -0.52 22.22
C LEU A 6 -2.39 -1.79 21.71
N GLU A 7 -3.42 -2.26 22.41
CA GLU A 7 -4.22 -3.42 21.99
C GLU A 7 -4.91 -3.17 20.63
N VAL A 8 -5.53 -2.00 20.47
CA VAL A 8 -6.16 -1.60 19.20
C VAL A 8 -5.13 -1.44 18.08
N GLN A 9 -3.96 -0.86 18.35
CA GLN A 9 -2.88 -0.77 17.36
C GLN A 9 -2.39 -2.15 16.92
N ASN A 10 -2.13 -3.05 17.87
CA ASN A 10 -1.71 -4.41 17.57
C ASN A 10 -2.76 -5.18 16.77
N TYR A 11 -4.05 -4.97 17.06
CA TYR A 11 -5.14 -5.56 16.31
C TYR A 11 -5.07 -5.21 14.81
N PHE A 12 -4.97 -3.92 14.48
CA PHE A 12 -4.88 -3.48 13.08
C PHE A 12 -3.56 -3.90 12.42
N ILE A 13 -2.42 -3.80 13.14
CA ILE A 13 -1.13 -4.29 12.62
C ILE A 13 -1.22 -5.78 12.26
N ASN A 14 -1.84 -6.60 13.11
CA ASN A 14 -2.00 -8.02 12.84
C ASN A 14 -2.79 -8.27 11.56
N LYS A 15 -3.95 -7.62 11.38
CA LYS A 15 -4.75 -7.72 10.16
C LYS A 15 -4.01 -7.24 8.91
N ILE A 16 -3.31 -6.12 9.02
CA ILE A 16 -2.51 -5.57 7.93
C ILE A 16 -1.39 -6.56 7.55
N THR A 17 -0.60 -7.04 8.51
CA THR A 17 0.50 -8.02 8.24
C THR A 17 0.01 -9.36 7.72
N ALA A 18 -1.21 -9.76 8.07
CA ALA A 18 -1.87 -10.96 7.54
C ALA A 18 -2.52 -10.74 6.16
N CYS A 19 -2.47 -9.52 5.60
CA CYS A 19 -3.18 -9.13 4.37
C CYS A 19 -4.70 -9.33 4.45
N GLU A 20 -5.30 -9.23 5.64
CA GLU A 20 -6.74 -9.30 5.87
C GLU A 20 -7.42 -7.95 5.60
N PHE A 21 -7.36 -7.49 4.36
CA PHE A 21 -7.95 -6.22 3.94
C PHE A 21 -8.34 -6.21 2.46
N THR A 22 -9.15 -5.23 2.09
CA THR A 22 -9.47 -4.97 0.69
C THR A 22 -8.60 -3.85 0.15
N VAL A 23 -7.90 -4.08 -0.96
CA VAL A 23 -7.18 -3.01 -1.67
C VAL A 23 -8.19 -2.11 -2.38
N LYS A 24 -8.17 -0.82 -2.08
CA LYS A 24 -9.04 0.20 -2.69
C LYS A 24 -8.35 0.89 -3.85
N GLU A 25 -7.10 1.31 -3.64
CA GLU A 25 -6.36 2.12 -4.61
C GLU A 25 -4.87 1.87 -4.47
N ILE A 26 -4.15 1.99 -5.58
CA ILE A 26 -2.68 1.97 -5.61
C ILE A 26 -2.23 3.27 -6.24
N ILE A 27 -1.49 4.07 -5.46
CA ILE A 27 -0.92 5.33 -5.89
C ILE A 27 0.58 5.10 -6.02
N ALA A 28 1.04 4.91 -7.26
CA ALA A 28 2.45 4.81 -7.58
C ALA A 28 3.06 6.22 -7.67
N GLY A 29 3.86 6.60 -6.67
CA GLY A 29 4.70 7.80 -6.70
C GLY A 29 6.07 7.54 -7.34
N SER A 30 6.83 8.60 -7.57
CA SER A 30 8.23 8.53 -8.02
C SER A 30 9.14 7.83 -7.02
N ASP A 31 8.92 8.11 -5.73
CA ASP A 31 9.82 7.70 -4.64
C ASP A 31 9.18 6.68 -3.68
N TRP A 32 7.88 6.44 -3.82
CA TRP A 32 7.09 5.65 -2.89
C TRP A 32 5.80 5.13 -3.53
N THR A 33 5.55 3.83 -3.36
CA THR A 33 4.26 3.21 -3.69
C THR A 33 3.40 3.24 -2.44
N ARG A 34 2.22 3.87 -2.55
CA ARG A 34 1.19 3.88 -1.52
C ARG A 34 0.05 2.98 -1.94
N ILE A 35 -0.44 2.15 -1.02
CA ILE A 35 -1.67 1.38 -1.21
C ILE A 35 -2.70 1.84 -0.19
N LYS A 36 -3.86 2.25 -0.69
CA LYS A 36 -5.03 2.50 0.15
C LYS A 36 -5.78 1.20 0.34
N VAL A 37 -5.99 0.82 1.59
CA VAL A 37 -6.67 -0.42 1.99
C VAL A 37 -7.82 -0.12 2.93
N ASP A 38 -8.80 -1.02 2.93
CA ASP A 38 -9.93 -1.01 3.86
C ASP A 38 -9.83 -2.25 4.76
N VAL A 39 -9.74 -2.01 6.06
CA VAL A 39 -9.73 -3.05 7.10
C VAL A 39 -10.99 -2.81 7.95
N GLU A 40 -12.01 -3.64 7.77
CA GLU A 40 -13.24 -3.59 8.57
C GLU A 40 -13.93 -2.22 8.61
N GLY A 41 -13.93 -1.50 7.48
CA GLY A 41 -14.54 -0.17 7.37
C GLY A 41 -13.62 0.99 7.73
N TYR A 42 -12.38 0.71 8.15
CA TYR A 42 -11.34 1.73 8.38
C TYR A 42 -10.41 1.82 7.17
N SER A 43 -10.16 3.05 6.71
CA SER A 43 -9.27 3.32 5.57
C SER A 43 -7.85 3.61 6.03
N PHE A 44 -6.90 2.84 5.51
CA PHE A 44 -5.47 3.00 5.79
C PHE A 44 -4.69 3.26 4.51
N ASN A 45 -3.73 4.17 4.59
CA ASN A 45 -2.70 4.37 3.58
C ASN A 45 -1.44 3.66 4.03
N LEU A 46 -1.08 2.59 3.32
CA LEU A 46 0.15 1.84 3.53
C LEU A 46 1.22 2.34 2.56
N SER A 47 2.35 2.81 3.08
CA SER A 47 3.48 3.27 2.27
C SER A 47 4.75 2.55 2.68
N ILE A 48 5.53 2.07 1.72
CA ILE A 48 6.85 1.49 2.01
C ILE A 48 7.91 2.54 1.67
N ASN A 49 8.76 2.89 2.63
CA ASN A 49 9.92 3.73 2.36
C ASN A 49 11.08 2.90 1.76
N PRO A 50 12.12 3.54 1.19
CA PRO A 50 13.29 2.85 0.65
C PRO A 50 14.06 1.98 1.69
N ALA A 51 13.86 2.25 2.98
CA ALA A 51 14.44 1.48 4.09
C ALA A 51 13.59 0.27 4.51
N LEU A 52 12.58 -0.13 3.72
CA LEU A 52 11.67 -1.25 3.98
C LEU A 52 10.83 -1.11 5.26
N THR A 53 10.56 0.12 5.70
CA THR A 53 9.60 0.40 6.77
C THR A 53 8.22 0.59 6.16
N LEU A 54 7.22 -0.17 6.63
CA LEU A 54 5.84 0.12 6.32
C LEU A 54 5.33 1.21 7.27
N ILE A 55 4.92 2.32 6.67
CA ILE A 55 4.24 3.43 7.33
C ILE A 55 2.76 3.25 7.04
N CYS A 56 1.99 2.95 8.08
CA CYS A 56 0.53 2.95 8.01
C CYS A 56 0.01 4.30 8.52
N VAL A 57 -0.83 4.96 7.73
CA VAL A 57 -1.49 6.23 8.08
C VAL A 57 -3.01 6.05 7.97
N HIS A 58 -3.72 6.36 9.05
CA HIS A 58 -5.18 6.42 9.06
C HIS A 58 -5.65 7.85 8.74
N ASP A 59 -6.45 8.03 7.68
CA ASP A 59 -6.92 9.33 7.16
C ASP A 59 -5.80 10.38 6.94
N ASP A 60 -6.15 11.67 6.81
CA ASP A 60 -5.21 12.77 6.55
C ASP A 60 -4.30 13.09 7.76
N SER A 61 -4.56 12.53 8.96
CA SER A 61 -3.61 12.45 10.08
C SER A 61 -4.20 11.67 11.26
N PHE A 62 -3.38 10.82 11.92
CA PHE A 62 -3.02 10.93 13.35
C PHE A 62 -2.17 9.76 13.89
N MET A 63 -1.99 8.69 13.12
CA MET A 63 -1.27 7.52 13.62
C MET A 63 -0.33 6.99 12.55
N VAL A 64 0.97 7.16 12.80
CA VAL A 64 2.03 6.46 12.08
C VAL A 64 2.29 5.17 12.85
N LEU A 65 1.97 4.03 12.25
CA LEU A 65 2.39 2.73 12.78
C LEU A 65 3.61 2.28 11.99
N GLU A 66 4.70 2.11 12.71
CA GLU A 66 5.88 1.42 12.20
C GLU A 66 5.69 -0.08 12.42
N ILE A 67 5.71 -0.84 11.33
CA ILE A 67 5.58 -2.29 11.41
C ILE A 67 6.98 -2.91 11.25
N PRO A 68 7.42 -3.74 12.22
CA PRO A 68 8.71 -4.43 12.16
C PRO A 68 8.90 -5.27 10.90
N ASN A 69 10.10 -5.24 10.33
CA ASN A 69 10.43 -5.83 9.02
C ASN A 69 10.19 -7.34 8.93
N ASP A 70 10.36 -8.06 10.05
CA ASP A 70 10.09 -9.50 10.17
C ASP A 70 8.62 -9.87 9.90
N ARG A 71 7.72 -8.91 10.01
CA ARG A 71 6.28 -9.08 9.78
C ARG A 71 5.78 -8.54 8.43
N LEU A 72 6.69 -7.98 7.62
CA LEU A 72 6.34 -7.26 6.39
C LEU A 72 6.37 -8.11 5.12
N SER A 73 6.86 -9.35 5.17
CA SER A 73 7.09 -10.18 3.97
C SER A 73 5.86 -10.28 3.05
N ASN A 74 4.69 -10.59 3.62
CA ASN A 74 3.45 -10.76 2.87
C ASN A 74 2.96 -9.46 2.23
N ILE A 75 2.98 -8.36 2.99
CA ILE A 75 2.60 -7.03 2.49
C ILE A 75 3.57 -6.59 1.40
N LEU A 76 4.87 -6.72 1.62
CA LEU A 76 5.90 -6.33 0.66
C LEU A 76 5.71 -7.07 -0.67
N GLN A 77 5.41 -8.35 -0.62
CA GLN A 77 5.12 -9.15 -1.81
C GLN A 77 3.84 -8.67 -2.51
N LEU A 78 2.79 -8.37 -1.76
CA LEU A 78 1.55 -7.81 -2.30
C LEU A 78 1.79 -6.46 -2.98
N ILE A 79 2.52 -5.53 -2.33
CA ILE A 79 2.80 -4.21 -2.88
C ILE A 79 3.62 -4.33 -4.16
N LYS A 80 4.68 -5.14 -4.16
CA LYS A 80 5.50 -5.39 -5.35
C LYS A 80 4.69 -5.99 -6.50
N SER A 81 3.83 -6.96 -6.21
CA SER A 81 2.97 -7.57 -7.23
C SER A 81 2.02 -6.54 -7.85
N LYS A 82 1.41 -5.69 -7.02
CA LYS A 82 0.51 -4.62 -7.47
C LYS A 82 1.22 -3.51 -8.23
N GLU A 83 2.44 -3.17 -7.83
CA GLU A 83 3.27 -2.21 -8.56
C GLU A 83 3.63 -2.73 -9.96
N GLN A 84 3.96 -4.01 -10.10
CA GLN A 84 4.24 -4.64 -11.39
C GLN A 84 3.00 -4.65 -12.29
N GLU A 85 1.82 -4.93 -11.73
CA GLU A 85 0.54 -4.89 -12.44
C GLU A 85 0.26 -3.47 -12.98
N ALA A 86 0.41 -2.45 -12.15
CA ALA A 86 0.22 -1.05 -12.54
C ALA A 86 1.23 -0.61 -13.62
N LYS A 87 2.51 -1.01 -13.51
CA LYS A 87 3.54 -0.73 -14.52
C LYS A 87 3.19 -1.38 -15.85
N LYS A 88 2.74 -2.64 -15.86
CA LYS A 88 2.34 -3.36 -17.07
C LYS A 88 1.19 -2.64 -17.79
N GLN A 89 0.14 -2.26 -17.05
CA GLN A 89 -0.99 -1.50 -17.61
C GLN A 89 -0.56 -0.16 -18.20
N LYS A 90 0.38 0.55 -17.56
CA LYS A 90 0.91 1.82 -18.07
C LYS A 90 1.69 1.63 -19.38
N ILE A 91 2.51 0.59 -19.48
CA ILE A 91 3.25 0.25 -20.70
C ILE A 91 2.29 -0.09 -21.84
N GLU A 92 1.23 -0.86 -21.57
CA GLU A 92 0.22 -1.22 -22.59
C GLU A 92 -0.53 0.02 -23.10
N LYS A 93 -0.92 0.95 -22.21
CA LYS A 93 -1.54 2.22 -22.62
C LYS A 93 -0.61 3.06 -23.49
N LEU A 94 0.65 3.21 -23.07
CA LEU A 94 1.65 3.99 -23.83
C LEU A 94 1.90 3.38 -25.22
N LYS A 95 1.95 2.05 -25.34
CA LYS A 95 2.07 1.38 -26.64
C LYS A 95 0.89 1.70 -27.56
N ALA A 96 -0.33 1.61 -27.04
CA ALA A 96 -1.53 1.91 -27.82
C ALA A 96 -1.61 3.39 -28.24
N GLU A 97 -1.16 4.33 -27.40
CA GLU A 97 -1.08 5.75 -27.75
C GLU A 97 -0.01 6.01 -28.82
N LEU A 98 1.14 5.35 -28.74
CA LEU A 98 2.24 5.49 -29.68
C LEU A 98 1.87 4.95 -31.07
N GLU A 99 1.17 3.80 -31.13
CA GLU A 99 0.60 3.27 -32.37
C GLU A 99 -0.37 4.26 -33.02
N LYS A 100 -1.28 4.86 -32.24
CA LYS A 100 -2.22 5.88 -32.75
C LYS A 100 -1.51 7.09 -33.33
N LEU A 101 -0.45 7.57 -32.69
CA LEU A 101 0.35 8.71 -33.14
C LEU A 101 1.18 8.41 -34.40
N GLN A 102 1.61 7.15 -34.60
CA GLN A 102 2.32 6.75 -35.81
C GLN A 102 1.39 6.54 -37.01
N THR A 103 0.11 6.27 -36.76
CA THR A 103 -0.92 6.11 -37.80
C THR A 103 -1.70 7.39 -38.13
N ALA A 104 -1.43 8.50 -37.42
CA ALA A 104 -2.03 9.82 -37.65
C ALA A 104 -1.09 10.70 -38.48
#